data_AF-A0A6C0C7L3-F1
#
_entry.id   AF-A0A6C0C7L3-F1
#
_cell.length_a   1.000
_cell.length_b   1.000
_cell.length_c   1.000
_cell.angle_alpha   90.00
_cell.angle_beta   90.00
_cell.angle_gamma   90.00
#
_symmetry.space_group_name_H-M   'P 1'
#
loop_
_entity.id
_entity.type
_entity.pdbx_description
1 polymer ?
#
loop_
_entity_poly.entity_id
_entity_poly.type
_entity_poly.pdbx_seq_one_letter_code
_entity_poly.pdbx_strand_id
1 'polypeptide(L)'
;MRCCCCFKLLRSKSISGICGKCKFDPSLTISTTNAKKKYKLTDDEIEDAWLYSFEVSINGHGGYKYLIYDIAELAKNIFAAIDDNDKRKQAYLKNTKDDDDHSESVNNMRENIQCYFEDNDIQPDDHMLAFVEKIIKVKYEAEVDEVIGYIKRKVRIDNLLDEHDNSAFAYKFRDHKEYEGYIYEKSNGTAVKTYEKIENIIERKIVLDARKSEIEKFVEKKINKKYHNYVKTLSIYKKYRSNSKYHGTFDDVKKNIIAQVDKKKNFDSRYANLNEYLRTNYDVYTCKFLMELPVCDRYKSDIKYEIELDDIIKILDRHDKRKKSVDKFIEKNIDDDLIHFSEKLPIYKQYTKNIDNNTKLETVKEKILECIQKKLQLDKYIEKYVDEKYKEYVNNSPIYFDYISTDSDFKSVKKLIADSNKRHKEIYDKCGEWLRKADDNSSAERVLLAYEYGGGDVDDAICKIKDIILGFNNDKTRNIKHAIDDGKLTNVDPELYDDIKFNYLVGIIPLRDAREMLRDIMKNIDK
;
A
#
# COMPACT_ATOMS: atom_id res chain seq x y z
N MET A 1 8.32 10.82 22.52
CA MET A 1 9.35 10.85 23.59
C MET A 1 9.67 12.31 23.89
N ARG A 2 9.70 12.68 25.17
CA ARG A 2 10.08 14.02 25.64
C ARG A 2 11.44 13.97 26.33
N CYS A 3 12.14 15.10 26.36
CA CYS A 3 13.39 15.23 27.11
C CYS A 3 13.15 14.98 28.59
N CYS A 4 13.91 14.08 29.22
CA CYS A 4 13.82 13.82 30.66
C CYS A 4 14.07 15.06 31.53
N CYS A 5 14.89 16.03 31.08
CA CYS A 5 15.24 17.21 31.88
C CYS A 5 14.39 18.47 31.59
N CYS A 6 13.95 18.69 30.35
CA CYS A 6 13.21 19.92 30.00
C CYS A 6 11.80 19.66 29.47
N PHE A 7 11.39 18.40 29.41
CA PHE A 7 10.08 17.94 28.94
C PHE A 7 9.70 18.40 27.52
N LYS A 8 10.62 18.98 26.74
CA LYS A 8 10.40 19.33 25.33
C LYS A 8 10.25 18.07 24.48
N LEU A 9 9.36 18.14 23.49
CA LEU A 9 9.15 17.06 22.53
C LEU A 9 10.44 16.80 21.74
N LEU A 10 10.91 15.55 21.75
CA LEU A 10 12.07 15.13 20.96
C LEU A 10 11.63 14.75 19.55
N ARG A 11 12.47 15.05 18.55
CA ARG A 11 12.26 14.55 17.18
C ARG A 11 12.35 13.02 17.20
N SER A 12 11.56 12.35 16.37
CA SER A 12 11.36 10.89 16.36
C SER A 12 12.63 10.03 16.21
N LYS A 13 13.78 10.61 15.87
CA LYS A 13 15.08 9.93 15.74
C LYS A 13 15.98 10.04 17.00
N SER A 14 15.53 10.69 18.07
CA SER A 14 16.33 10.85 19.29
C SER A 14 16.18 9.63 20.21
N ILE A 15 17.14 8.72 20.18
CA ILE A 15 17.14 7.49 21.01
C ILE A 15 17.45 7.80 22.49
N SER A 16 18.18 8.88 22.76
CA SER A 16 18.81 9.14 24.05
C SER A 16 17.91 9.75 25.13
N GLY A 17 16.58 9.81 25.00
CA GLY A 17 15.65 10.34 26.04
C GLY A 17 15.85 11.80 26.51
N ILE A 18 16.92 12.48 26.10
CA ILE A 18 17.34 13.83 26.46
C ILE A 18 17.56 14.67 25.20
N CYS A 19 17.20 15.96 25.24
CA CYS A 19 17.40 16.86 24.09
C CYS A 19 18.86 17.33 24.03
N GLY A 20 19.31 17.72 22.84
CA GLY A 20 20.68 18.21 22.64
C GLY A 20 21.08 19.37 23.56
N LYS A 21 20.15 20.27 23.92
CA LYS A 21 20.45 21.35 24.86
C LYS A 21 20.78 20.82 26.27
N CYS A 22 19.89 20.02 26.85
CA CYS A 22 20.10 19.46 28.19
C CYS A 22 21.27 18.47 28.24
N LYS A 23 21.51 17.72 27.15
CA LYS A 23 22.62 16.78 27.02
C LYS A 23 24.00 17.42 27.26
N PHE A 24 24.14 18.69 26.89
CA PHE A 24 25.38 19.44 27.03
C PHE A 24 25.33 20.49 28.13
N ASP A 25 24.24 20.54 28.90
CA ASP A 25 24.09 21.49 30.00
C ASP A 25 24.85 20.97 31.24
N PRO A 26 25.88 21.70 31.71
CA PRO A 26 26.67 21.29 32.87
C PRO A 26 25.92 21.42 34.21
N SER A 27 24.79 22.13 34.27
CA SER A 27 23.96 22.14 35.49
C SER A 27 23.06 20.92 35.61
N LEU A 28 22.80 20.22 34.50
CA LEU A 28 21.89 19.06 34.46
C LEU A 28 22.65 17.73 34.36
N THR A 29 23.86 17.74 33.78
CA THR A 29 24.57 16.52 33.38
C THR A 29 26.04 16.54 33.76
N ILE A 30 26.56 15.38 34.17
CA ILE A 30 27.95 15.22 34.61
C ILE A 30 28.59 14.01 33.93
N SER A 31 29.88 14.11 33.57
CA SER A 31 30.63 12.97 33.04
C SER A 31 31.08 12.04 34.16
N THR A 32 31.36 10.76 33.83
CA THR A 32 31.90 9.79 34.80
C THR A 32 33.11 10.36 35.54
N THR A 33 34.07 10.95 34.82
CA THR A 33 35.27 11.52 35.41
C THR A 33 34.98 12.63 36.41
N ASN A 34 34.03 13.52 36.08
CA ASN A 34 33.67 14.63 36.97
C ASN A 34 32.85 14.15 38.16
N ALA A 35 32.00 13.13 37.98
CA ALA A 35 31.24 12.50 39.06
C ALA A 35 32.18 11.91 40.12
N LYS A 36 33.16 11.11 39.72
CA LYS A 36 34.19 10.56 40.63
C LYS A 36 34.97 11.64 41.37
N LYS A 37 35.33 12.72 40.67
CA LYS A 37 36.11 13.82 41.27
C LYS A 37 35.29 14.61 42.29
N LYS A 38 34.06 14.99 41.93
CA LYS A 38 33.16 15.81 42.76
C LYS A 38 32.62 14.98 43.92
N TYR A 39 31.94 13.87 43.63
CA TYR A 39 31.22 13.05 44.60
C TYR A 39 32.05 11.96 45.25
N LYS A 40 33.34 11.81 44.88
CA LYS A 40 34.25 10.78 45.42
C LYS A 40 33.77 9.34 45.19
N LEU A 41 32.92 9.09 44.20
CA LEU A 41 32.45 7.76 43.80
C LEU A 41 33.56 6.96 43.08
N THR A 42 33.48 5.63 43.13
CA THR A 42 34.29 4.72 42.31
C THR A 42 33.61 4.42 40.96
N ASP A 43 34.31 3.76 40.04
CA ASP A 43 33.68 3.31 38.79
C ASP A 43 32.62 2.23 39.09
N ASP A 44 33.00 1.22 39.88
CA ASP A 44 32.13 0.10 40.28
C ASP A 44 30.82 0.59 40.92
N GLU A 45 30.87 1.58 41.82
CA GLU A 45 29.65 2.12 42.47
C GLU A 45 28.71 2.81 41.49
N ILE A 46 29.23 3.46 40.45
CA ILE A 46 28.41 4.12 39.42
C ILE A 46 27.82 3.07 38.46
N GLU A 47 28.60 2.05 38.11
CA GLU A 47 28.18 0.96 37.23
C GLU A 47 27.13 0.05 37.90
N ASP A 48 27.35 -0.33 39.15
CA ASP A 48 26.45 -1.17 39.96
C ASP A 48 25.11 -0.49 40.25
N ALA A 49 25.06 0.85 40.22
CA ALA A 49 23.84 1.61 40.43
C ALA A 49 22.90 1.64 39.21
N TRP A 50 23.34 1.15 38.04
CA TRP A 50 22.53 1.10 36.81
C TRP A 50 21.84 2.44 36.47
N LEU A 51 22.54 3.54 36.71
CA LEU A 51 21.99 4.88 36.50
C LEU A 51 21.72 5.16 35.02
N TYR A 52 20.73 6.00 34.76
CA TYR A 52 20.43 6.45 33.41
C TYR A 52 21.63 7.23 32.83
N SER A 53 22.21 6.70 31.76
CA SER A 53 23.37 7.29 31.09
C SER A 53 23.13 7.46 29.60
N PHE A 54 23.87 8.38 28.99
CA PHE A 54 23.84 8.58 27.55
C PHE A 54 25.22 8.87 27.00
N GLU A 55 25.50 8.30 25.84
CA GLU A 55 26.78 8.45 25.15
C GLU A 55 26.91 9.86 24.56
N VAL A 56 28.07 10.48 24.80
CA VAL A 56 28.51 11.75 24.23
C VAL A 56 29.84 11.53 23.51
N SER A 57 29.94 12.05 22.29
CA SER A 57 31.23 12.17 21.60
C SER A 57 31.63 13.64 21.60
N ILE A 58 32.79 13.94 22.19
CA ILE A 58 33.40 15.27 22.18
C ILE A 58 34.77 15.12 21.52
N ASN A 59 34.99 15.82 20.40
CA ASN A 59 36.25 15.78 19.63
C ASN A 59 36.69 14.37 19.22
N GLY A 60 35.74 13.47 18.91
CA GLY A 60 36.04 12.09 18.49
C GLY A 60 36.28 11.10 19.63
N HIS A 61 36.31 11.55 20.89
CA HIS A 61 36.37 10.67 22.05
C HIS A 61 34.96 10.42 22.61
N GLY A 62 34.55 9.16 22.63
CA GLY A 62 33.29 8.70 23.23
C GLY A 62 33.40 8.63 24.76
N GLY A 63 32.30 8.93 25.45
CA GLY A 63 32.16 8.78 26.89
C GLY A 63 30.71 8.86 27.33
N TYR A 64 30.46 8.59 28.61
CA TYR A 64 29.13 8.63 29.20
C TYR A 64 28.92 9.87 30.07
N LYS A 65 27.69 10.38 30.03
CA LYS A 65 27.18 11.36 30.97
C LYS A 65 25.95 10.81 31.69
N TYR A 66 25.80 11.29 32.92
CA TYR A 66 24.72 10.97 33.84
C TYR A 66 23.99 12.25 34.24
N LEU A 67 22.78 12.11 34.78
CA LEU A 67 22.10 13.22 35.44
C LEU A 67 22.80 13.52 36.77
N ILE A 68 23.05 14.80 37.06
CA ILE A 68 23.73 15.22 38.30
C ILE A 68 22.95 14.75 39.52
N TYR A 69 21.62 14.87 39.47
CA TYR A 69 20.73 14.49 40.56
C TYR A 69 20.90 13.00 40.94
N ASP A 70 20.87 12.09 39.96
CA ASP A 70 20.99 10.64 40.21
C ASP A 70 22.35 10.29 40.85
N ILE A 71 23.42 10.95 40.39
CA ILE A 71 24.77 10.81 40.94
C ILE A 71 24.85 11.34 42.37
N ALA A 72 24.21 12.48 42.65
CA ALA A 72 24.19 13.08 43.98
C ALA A 72 23.41 12.21 44.98
N GLU A 73 22.26 11.65 44.56
CA GLU A 73 21.46 10.74 45.38
C GLU A 73 22.21 9.43 45.67
N LEU A 74 22.86 8.84 44.66
CA LEU A 74 23.74 7.67 44.84
C LEU A 74 24.86 7.96 45.86
N ALA A 75 25.54 9.09 45.73
CA ALA A 75 26.61 9.47 46.65
C ALA A 75 26.08 9.65 48.09
N LYS A 76 24.94 10.34 48.26
CA LYS A 76 24.31 10.49 49.58
C LYS A 76 24.04 9.14 50.23
N ASN A 77 23.48 8.19 49.48
CA ASN A 77 23.15 6.85 49.99
C ASN A 77 24.39 6.05 50.38
N ILE A 78 25.45 6.08 49.56
CA ILE A 78 26.71 5.38 49.85
C ILE A 78 27.37 5.97 51.10
N PHE A 79 27.51 7.30 51.16
CA PHE A 79 28.20 7.96 52.26
C PHE A 79 27.39 8.03 53.55
N ALA A 80 26.06 7.90 53.49
CA ALA A 80 25.22 7.76 54.68
C ALA A 80 25.60 6.51 55.52
N ALA A 81 26.07 5.45 54.87
CA ALA A 81 26.46 4.19 55.53
C ALA A 81 27.94 4.15 55.98
N ILE A 82 28.74 5.19 55.69
CA ILE A 82 30.18 5.25 55.99
C ILE A 82 30.43 6.09 57.25
N ASP A 83 31.44 5.74 58.05
CA ASP A 83 31.84 6.47 59.27
C ASP A 83 32.25 7.93 58.98
N ASP A 84 31.87 8.86 59.87
CA ASP A 84 32.14 10.31 59.70
C ASP A 84 33.64 10.67 59.72
N ASN A 85 34.49 9.81 60.28
CA ASN A 85 35.95 10.00 60.28
C ASN A 85 36.63 9.46 59.02
N ASP A 86 35.89 8.81 58.12
CA ASP A 86 36.44 8.31 56.88
C ASP A 86 36.91 9.46 55.96
N LYS A 87 38.15 9.35 55.47
CA LYS A 87 38.78 10.39 54.66
C LYS A 87 38.04 10.67 53.35
N ARG A 88 37.41 9.65 52.77
CA ARG A 88 36.64 9.76 51.52
C ARG A 88 35.31 10.45 51.78
N LYS A 89 34.60 10.10 52.87
CA LYS A 89 33.37 10.78 53.31
C LYS A 89 33.63 12.26 53.62
N GLN A 90 34.69 12.58 54.36
CA GLN A 90 35.07 13.98 54.64
C GLN A 90 35.38 14.77 53.36
N ALA A 91 36.06 14.16 52.39
CA ALA A 91 36.34 14.79 51.11
C ALA A 91 35.07 14.98 50.26
N TYR A 92 34.11 14.05 50.31
CA TYR A 92 32.79 14.18 49.69
C TYR A 92 32.01 15.36 50.30
N LEU A 93 31.87 15.40 51.64
CA LEU A 93 31.13 16.45 52.34
C LEU A 93 31.73 17.85 52.08
N LYS A 94 33.06 17.95 52.03
CA LYS A 94 33.74 19.20 51.66
C LYS A 94 33.45 19.65 50.23
N ASN A 95 33.33 18.71 49.30
CA ASN A 95 33.12 18.98 47.87
C ASN A 95 31.66 19.24 47.49
N THR A 96 30.71 18.85 48.33
CA THR A 96 29.27 18.88 48.04
C THR A 96 28.50 19.83 48.94
N LYS A 97 29.21 20.71 49.65
CA LYS A 97 28.63 21.70 50.57
C LYS A 97 27.58 22.62 49.91
N ASP A 98 27.74 22.91 48.62
CA ASP A 98 26.77 23.70 47.83
C ASP A 98 25.58 22.85 47.30
N ASP A 99 25.70 21.51 47.31
CA ASP A 99 24.64 20.58 46.91
C ASP A 99 23.66 20.25 48.07
N ASP A 100 23.95 20.71 49.30
CA ASP A 100 23.04 20.58 50.45
C ASP A 100 21.84 21.54 50.32
N ASP A 101 22.04 22.75 49.79
CA ASP A 101 20.97 23.72 49.47
C ASP A 101 19.96 23.16 48.46
N HIS A 102 20.42 22.29 47.56
CA HIS A 102 19.60 21.55 46.61
C HIS A 102 18.69 20.53 47.31
N SER A 103 19.18 19.88 48.36
CA SER A 103 18.42 18.94 49.20
C SER A 103 17.25 19.63 49.91
N GLU A 104 17.52 20.81 50.47
CA GLU A 104 16.53 21.61 51.19
C GLU A 104 15.44 22.13 50.24
N SER A 105 15.83 22.59 49.04
CA SER A 105 14.89 23.02 48.00
C SER A 105 13.95 21.90 47.53
N VAL A 106 14.48 20.67 47.38
CA VAL A 106 13.68 19.49 47.03
C VAL A 106 12.70 19.12 48.14
N ASN A 107 13.14 19.15 49.41
CA ASN A 107 12.28 18.84 50.55
C ASN A 107 11.18 19.89 50.72
N ASN A 108 11.51 21.17 50.60
CA ASN A 108 10.54 22.25 50.61
C ASN A 108 9.51 22.09 49.48
N MET A 109 9.94 21.70 48.28
CA MET A 109 9.02 21.43 47.17
C MET A 109 8.08 20.24 47.46
N ARG A 110 8.58 19.16 48.07
CA ARG A 110 7.74 18.02 48.52
C ARG A 110 6.71 18.46 49.54
N GLU A 111 7.12 19.23 50.56
CA GLU A 111 6.22 19.75 51.59
C GLU A 111 5.12 20.63 50.98
N ASN A 112 5.46 21.56 50.08
CA ASN A 112 4.45 22.39 49.42
C ASN A 112 3.47 21.60 48.56
N ILE A 113 3.93 20.54 47.89
CA ILE A 113 3.06 19.65 47.11
C ILE A 113 2.16 18.83 48.01
N GLN A 114 2.67 18.38 49.15
CA GLN A 114 1.90 17.67 50.17
C GLN A 114 0.80 18.58 50.73
N CYS A 115 1.13 19.83 51.09
CA CYS A 115 0.13 20.83 51.48
C CYS A 115 -0.92 21.03 50.38
N TYR A 116 -0.50 21.11 49.10
CA TYR A 116 -1.45 21.21 47.99
C TYR A 116 -2.41 20.00 47.90
N PHE A 117 -1.91 18.78 48.11
CA PHE A 117 -2.77 17.59 48.11
C PHE A 117 -3.77 17.60 49.28
N GLU A 118 -3.30 17.98 50.48
CA GLU A 118 -4.13 18.09 51.67
C GLU A 118 -5.19 19.19 51.52
N ASP A 119 -4.81 20.38 51.04
CA ASP A 119 -5.71 21.52 50.82
C ASP A 119 -6.80 21.24 49.76
N ASN A 120 -6.63 20.20 48.93
CA ASN A 120 -7.53 19.87 47.82
C ASN A 120 -8.16 18.47 47.94
N ASP A 121 -8.04 17.80 49.10
CA ASP A 121 -8.55 16.44 49.36
C ASP A 121 -8.12 15.42 48.29
N ILE A 122 -6.90 15.54 47.78
CA ILE A 122 -6.37 14.62 46.77
C ILE A 122 -5.62 13.48 47.47
N GLN A 123 -6.05 12.23 47.24
CA GLN A 123 -5.28 11.05 47.64
C GLN A 123 -4.47 10.52 46.46
N PRO A 124 -3.15 10.79 46.39
CA PRO A 124 -2.33 10.36 45.27
C PRO A 124 -2.09 8.84 45.32
N ASP A 125 -2.30 8.18 44.18
CA ASP A 125 -1.89 6.78 43.98
C ASP A 125 -0.39 6.67 43.64
N ASP A 126 0.12 5.44 43.56
CA ASP A 126 1.53 5.16 43.25
C ASP A 126 1.98 5.81 41.92
N HIS A 127 1.10 5.88 40.93
CA HIS A 127 1.38 6.50 39.65
C HIS A 127 1.51 8.01 39.75
N MET A 128 0.67 8.65 40.56
CA MET A 128 0.74 10.08 40.85
C MET A 128 1.99 10.42 41.66
N LEU A 129 2.32 9.63 42.67
CA LEU A 129 3.55 9.79 43.46
C LEU A 129 4.81 9.66 42.59
N ALA A 130 4.86 8.65 41.73
CA ALA A 130 5.97 8.48 40.78
C ALA A 130 6.11 9.67 39.82
N PHE A 131 4.98 10.24 39.37
CA PHE A 131 4.97 11.43 38.54
C PHE A 131 5.46 12.68 39.28
N VAL A 132 5.01 12.88 40.52
CA VAL A 132 5.42 14.00 41.38
C VAL A 132 6.93 13.98 41.58
N GLU A 133 7.47 12.84 42.02
CA GLU A 133 8.91 12.68 42.24
C GLU A 133 9.70 12.95 40.95
N LYS A 134 9.23 12.45 39.80
CA LYS A 134 9.87 12.73 38.51
C LYS A 134 9.93 14.22 38.18
N ILE A 135 8.90 15.00 38.50
CA ILE A 135 8.90 16.44 38.22
C ILE A 135 9.76 17.20 39.22
N ILE A 136 9.65 16.91 40.52
CA ILE A 136 10.46 17.56 41.57
C ILE A 136 11.94 17.40 41.25
N LYS A 137 12.39 16.17 40.95
CA LYS A 137 13.79 15.86 40.62
C LYS A 137 14.33 16.69 39.45
N VAL A 138 13.46 17.05 38.51
CA VAL A 138 13.84 17.74 37.26
C VAL A 138 13.62 19.26 37.34
N LYS A 139 12.75 19.73 38.24
CA LYS A 139 12.27 21.11 38.33
C LYS A 139 12.46 21.74 39.71
N TYR A 140 13.37 21.22 40.52
CA TYR A 140 13.65 21.71 41.86
C TYR A 140 14.04 23.21 41.92
N GLU A 141 14.64 23.77 40.87
CA GLU A 141 14.96 25.21 40.78
C GLU A 141 13.80 26.08 40.25
N ALA A 142 12.71 25.46 39.80
CA ALA A 142 11.55 26.18 39.33
C ALA A 142 10.69 26.69 40.50
N GLU A 143 9.90 27.74 40.27
CA GLU A 143 8.90 28.17 41.22
C GLU A 143 7.94 27.02 41.54
N VAL A 144 7.61 26.85 42.83
CA VAL A 144 6.70 25.81 43.33
C VAL A 144 5.38 25.82 42.55
N ASP A 145 4.87 27.00 42.20
CA ASP A 145 3.66 27.18 41.39
C ASP A 145 3.76 26.55 39.99
N GLU A 146 4.95 26.58 39.36
CA GLU A 146 5.15 25.90 38.09
C GLU A 146 4.99 24.39 38.25
N VAL A 147 5.56 23.82 39.32
CA VAL A 147 5.53 22.39 39.62
C VAL A 147 4.11 21.93 39.96
N ILE A 148 3.44 22.65 40.86
CA ILE A 148 2.02 22.46 41.19
C ILE A 148 1.15 22.58 39.92
N GLY A 149 1.51 23.45 38.99
CA GLY A 149 0.84 23.58 37.70
C GLY A 149 0.80 22.28 36.87
N TYR A 150 1.89 21.49 36.86
CA TYR A 150 1.89 20.19 36.17
C TYR A 150 1.01 19.16 36.89
N ILE A 151 1.04 19.16 38.23
CA ILE A 151 0.24 18.27 39.09
C ILE A 151 -1.25 18.56 38.88
N LYS A 152 -1.67 19.83 38.94
CA LYS A 152 -3.04 20.29 38.65
C LYS A 152 -3.56 19.80 37.30
N ARG A 153 -2.72 19.85 36.25
CA ARG A 153 -3.10 19.35 34.92
C ARG A 153 -3.29 17.84 34.89
N LYS A 154 -2.43 17.07 35.57
CA LYS A 154 -2.55 15.61 35.64
C LYS A 154 -3.81 15.18 36.40
N VAL A 155 -4.04 15.71 37.61
CA VAL A 155 -5.26 15.42 38.42
C VAL A 155 -6.50 15.65 37.59
N ARG A 156 -6.58 16.80 36.90
CA ARG A 156 -7.75 17.15 36.10
C ARG A 156 -7.98 16.19 34.92
N ILE A 157 -6.92 15.76 34.24
CA ILE A 157 -7.04 14.81 33.12
C ILE A 157 -7.43 13.42 33.65
N ASP A 158 -6.86 12.98 34.77
CA ASP A 158 -7.13 11.67 35.33
C ASP A 158 -8.57 11.57 35.86
N ASN A 159 -9.03 12.57 36.62
CA ASN A 159 -10.42 12.63 37.08
C ASN A 159 -11.42 12.57 35.92
N LEU A 160 -11.15 13.24 34.80
CA LEU A 160 -12.01 13.16 33.61
C LEU A 160 -12.01 11.77 32.97
N LEU A 161 -10.86 11.09 32.96
CA LEU A 161 -10.78 9.72 32.45
C LEU A 161 -11.54 8.75 33.38
N ASP A 162 -11.52 9.00 34.68
CA ASP A 162 -12.21 8.19 35.70
C ASP A 162 -13.72 8.47 35.76
N GLU A 163 -14.17 9.71 35.53
CA GLU A 163 -15.60 10.06 35.36
C GLU A 163 -16.25 9.31 34.17
N HIS A 164 -15.46 8.88 33.19
CA HIS A 164 -15.90 8.11 32.03
C HIS A 164 -15.65 6.60 32.17
N ASP A 165 -15.75 6.12 33.42
CA ASP A 165 -15.50 4.76 33.87
C ASP A 165 -15.96 3.67 32.86
N ASN A 166 -15.11 2.65 32.65
CA ASN A 166 -15.28 1.49 31.74
C ASN A 166 -15.00 1.62 30.23
N SER A 167 -14.42 2.70 29.70
CA SER A 167 -14.03 2.69 28.27
C SER A 167 -12.63 2.08 28.05
N ALA A 168 -12.51 1.07 27.19
CA ALA A 168 -11.21 0.60 26.64
C ALA A 168 -10.40 1.73 25.94
N PHE A 169 -11.00 2.92 25.82
CA PHE A 169 -10.37 4.15 25.38
C PHE A 169 -9.55 4.82 26.50
N ALA A 170 -10.07 4.94 27.73
CA ALA A 170 -9.34 5.58 28.83
C ALA A 170 -7.98 4.89 29.08
N TYR A 171 -7.99 3.56 29.10
CA TYR A 171 -6.77 2.74 29.17
C TYR A 171 -5.82 3.02 28.00
N LYS A 172 -6.32 2.96 26.75
CA LYS A 172 -5.51 3.24 25.55
C LYS A 172 -5.01 4.68 25.45
N PHE A 173 -5.72 5.63 26.07
CA PHE A 173 -5.36 7.04 26.05
C PHE A 173 -4.25 7.33 27.05
N ARG A 174 -4.27 6.74 28.25
CA ARG A 174 -3.16 6.77 29.21
C ARG A 174 -1.87 6.24 28.57
N ASP A 175 -1.98 5.22 27.71
CA ASP A 175 -0.87 4.66 26.93
C ASP A 175 -0.50 5.48 25.68
N HIS A 176 -1.27 6.51 25.32
CA HIS A 176 -1.05 7.28 24.10
C HIS A 176 0.04 8.33 24.28
N LYS A 177 0.93 8.44 23.30
CA LYS A 177 2.05 9.41 23.25
C LYS A 177 1.65 10.89 23.45
N GLU A 178 0.36 11.23 23.28
CA GLU A 178 -0.16 12.59 23.43
C GLU A 178 -0.62 12.90 24.86
N TYR A 179 -0.88 11.89 25.70
CA TYR A 179 -1.30 12.08 27.10
C TYR A 179 -0.29 12.92 27.89
N GLU A 180 0.98 12.54 27.84
CA GLU A 180 2.08 13.36 28.39
C GLU A 180 2.13 14.76 27.76
N GLY A 181 1.72 14.89 26.50
CA GLY A 181 1.69 16.16 25.80
C GLY A 181 0.80 17.21 26.46
N TYR A 182 -0.35 16.77 26.96
CA TYR A 182 -1.32 17.63 27.62
C TYR A 182 -0.90 18.03 29.04
N ILE A 183 -0.11 17.19 29.71
CA ILE A 183 0.43 17.49 31.03
C ILE A 183 1.56 18.53 30.94
N TYR A 184 2.42 18.42 29.92
CA TYR A 184 3.69 19.18 29.84
C TYR A 184 3.69 20.42 28.92
N GLU A 185 2.59 20.79 28.26
CA GLU A 185 2.53 22.01 27.44
C GLU A 185 2.19 23.28 28.26
N LYS A 186 3.05 24.31 28.18
CA LYS A 186 2.89 25.62 28.86
C LYS A 186 1.89 26.58 28.19
N SER A 187 1.12 26.17 27.18
CA SER A 187 0.30 27.14 26.42
C SER A 187 -1.00 27.48 27.15
N ASN A 188 -1.07 28.72 27.64
CA ASN A 188 -2.31 29.36 28.08
C ASN A 188 -3.37 29.28 26.96
N GLY A 189 -4.33 28.37 27.09
CA GLY A 189 -5.46 28.20 26.16
C GLY A 189 -5.58 26.84 25.45
N THR A 190 -4.64 25.90 25.62
CA THR A 190 -4.74 24.55 25.03
C THR A 190 -5.47 23.56 25.92
N ALA A 191 -5.38 23.66 27.25
CA ALA A 191 -6.06 22.70 28.13
C ALA A 191 -7.58 22.67 27.88
N VAL A 192 -8.27 23.82 27.87
CA VAL A 192 -9.73 23.92 27.56
C VAL A 192 -10.06 23.41 26.16
N LYS A 193 -9.30 23.79 25.13
CA LYS A 193 -9.50 23.28 23.75
C LYS A 193 -9.19 21.79 23.61
N THR A 194 -8.32 21.25 24.46
CA THR A 194 -8.04 19.82 24.57
C THR A 194 -9.17 19.11 25.29
N TYR A 195 -9.69 19.67 26.38
CA TYR A 195 -10.84 19.15 27.12
C TYR A 195 -12.06 19.04 26.21
N GLU A 196 -12.42 20.13 25.53
CA GLU A 196 -13.50 20.12 24.55
C GLU A 196 -13.26 19.09 23.43
N LYS A 197 -12.01 18.89 22.99
CA LYS A 197 -11.70 17.87 21.97
C LYS A 197 -11.84 16.44 22.48
N ILE A 198 -11.39 16.15 23.70
CA ILE A 198 -11.49 14.83 24.31
C ILE A 198 -12.95 14.50 24.59
N GLU A 199 -13.69 15.43 25.20
CA GLU A 199 -15.12 15.32 25.46
C GLU A 199 -15.91 15.11 24.16
N ASN A 200 -15.66 15.92 23.12
CA ASN A 200 -16.24 15.72 21.79
C ASN A 200 -15.89 14.36 21.16
N ILE A 201 -14.70 13.81 21.42
CA ILE A 201 -14.31 12.48 20.90
C ILE A 201 -15.08 11.38 21.64
N ILE A 202 -15.23 11.52 22.96
CA ILE A 202 -15.98 10.58 23.81
C ILE A 202 -17.46 10.58 23.43
N GLU A 203 -18.09 11.76 23.36
CA GLU A 203 -19.48 11.92 22.95
C GLU A 203 -19.72 11.33 21.55
N ARG A 204 -18.83 11.62 20.59
CA ARG A 204 -18.95 11.06 19.23
C ARG A 204 -18.83 9.54 19.23
N LYS A 205 -17.99 8.96 20.08
CA LYS A 205 -17.82 7.50 20.15
C LYS A 205 -19.03 6.83 20.77
N ILE A 206 -19.57 7.36 21.87
CA ILE A 206 -20.81 6.87 22.50
C ILE A 206 -21.96 6.90 21.50
N VAL A 207 -22.13 8.02 20.79
CA VAL A 207 -23.15 8.15 19.74
C VAL A 207 -22.95 7.14 18.61
N LEU A 208 -21.70 6.92 18.16
CA LEU A 208 -21.41 5.94 17.10
C LEU A 208 -21.65 4.50 17.55
N ASP A 209 -21.26 4.13 18.76
CA ASP A 209 -21.46 2.78 19.31
C ASP A 209 -22.94 2.48 19.52
N ALA A 210 -23.71 3.46 20.03
CA ALA A 210 -25.17 3.37 20.13
C ALA A 210 -25.81 3.17 18.75
N ARG A 211 -25.46 4.02 17.76
CA ARG A 211 -25.96 3.91 16.37
C ARG A 211 -25.61 2.58 15.73
N LYS A 212 -24.39 2.10 15.95
CA LYS A 212 -23.91 0.81 15.44
C LYS A 212 -24.74 -0.34 16.02
N SER A 213 -24.95 -0.36 17.34
CA SER A 213 -25.81 -1.36 17.98
C SER A 213 -27.26 -1.29 17.46
N GLU A 214 -27.79 -0.07 17.31
CA GLU A 214 -29.18 0.15 16.89
C GLU A 214 -29.45 -0.34 15.47
N ILE A 215 -28.58 0.01 14.51
CA ILE A 215 -28.73 -0.39 13.11
C ILE A 215 -28.45 -1.90 12.92
N GLU A 216 -27.50 -2.48 13.66
CA GLU A 216 -27.21 -3.92 13.61
C GLU A 216 -28.43 -4.72 14.11
N LYS A 217 -29.01 -4.34 15.26
CA LYS A 217 -30.26 -4.95 15.79
C LYS A 217 -31.43 -4.82 14.82
N PHE A 218 -31.58 -3.67 14.16
CA PHE A 218 -32.63 -3.48 13.16
C PHE A 218 -32.45 -4.43 11.96
N VAL A 219 -31.24 -4.51 11.41
CA VAL A 219 -30.95 -5.42 10.28
C VAL A 219 -31.20 -6.87 10.66
N GLU A 220 -30.76 -7.30 11.83
CA GLU A 220 -30.96 -8.68 12.30
C GLU A 220 -32.42 -9.03 12.52
N LYS A 221 -33.21 -8.13 13.13
CA LYS A 221 -34.60 -8.42 13.53
C LYS A 221 -35.64 -8.14 12.45
N LYS A 222 -35.41 -7.16 11.57
CA LYS A 222 -36.43 -6.67 10.62
C LYS A 222 -36.11 -6.93 9.16
N ILE A 223 -34.86 -7.21 8.82
CA ILE A 223 -34.46 -7.53 7.45
C ILE A 223 -34.21 -9.04 7.34
N ASN A 224 -34.75 -9.66 6.27
CA ASN A 224 -34.49 -11.07 5.99
C ASN A 224 -32.99 -11.32 5.78
N LYS A 225 -32.48 -12.40 6.39
CA LYS A 225 -31.05 -12.78 6.40
C LYS A 225 -30.39 -12.77 5.03
N LYS A 226 -31.12 -13.15 3.97
CA LYS A 226 -30.64 -13.12 2.58
C LYS A 226 -30.13 -11.72 2.15
N TYR A 227 -30.70 -10.65 2.70
CA TYR A 227 -30.40 -9.27 2.31
C TYR A 227 -29.43 -8.55 3.25
N HIS A 228 -28.96 -9.18 4.32
CA HIS A 228 -28.07 -8.53 5.31
C HIS A 228 -26.79 -7.97 4.67
N ASN A 229 -26.15 -8.74 3.80
CA ASN A 229 -24.93 -8.29 3.12
C ASN A 229 -25.20 -7.13 2.17
N TYR A 230 -26.34 -7.13 1.46
CA TYR A 230 -26.75 -6.00 0.63
C TYR A 230 -26.97 -4.73 1.45
N VAL A 231 -27.64 -4.82 2.60
CA VAL A 231 -27.83 -3.65 3.47
C VAL A 231 -26.50 -3.04 3.91
N LYS A 232 -25.49 -3.88 4.22
CA LYS A 232 -24.14 -3.42 4.61
C LYS A 232 -23.40 -2.69 3.48
N THR A 233 -23.78 -2.87 2.21
CA THR A 233 -23.17 -2.12 1.10
C THR A 233 -23.81 -0.74 0.89
N LEU A 234 -25.03 -0.51 1.38
CA LEU A 234 -25.77 0.73 1.21
C LEU A 234 -25.03 1.93 1.81
N SER A 235 -24.97 3.03 1.05
CA SER A 235 -24.32 4.27 1.47
C SER A 235 -24.94 4.83 2.76
N ILE A 236 -26.26 4.75 2.91
CA ILE A 236 -26.96 5.26 4.09
C ILE A 236 -26.64 4.46 5.36
N TYR A 237 -26.51 3.13 5.24
CA TYR A 237 -26.06 2.27 6.35
C TYR A 237 -24.65 2.65 6.79
N LYS A 238 -23.71 2.78 5.85
CA LYS A 238 -22.31 3.15 6.14
C LYS A 238 -22.21 4.54 6.77
N LYS A 239 -22.93 5.52 6.23
CA LYS A 239 -22.96 6.89 6.75
C LYS A 239 -23.51 6.94 8.17
N TYR A 240 -24.65 6.30 8.43
CA TYR A 240 -25.25 6.30 9.76
C TYR A 240 -24.35 5.61 10.81
N ARG A 241 -23.72 4.48 10.43
CA ARG A 241 -22.87 3.68 11.33
C ARG A 241 -21.51 4.31 11.65
N SER A 242 -20.93 5.09 10.74
CA SER A 242 -19.52 5.48 10.85
C SER A 242 -19.26 6.98 10.78
N ASN A 243 -20.25 7.81 10.45
CA ASN A 243 -20.10 9.26 10.42
C ASN A 243 -20.74 9.90 11.65
N SER A 244 -19.91 10.37 12.58
CA SER A 244 -20.37 11.05 13.79
C SER A 244 -21.08 12.38 13.52
N LYS A 245 -20.88 12.96 12.33
CA LYS A 245 -21.57 14.18 11.87
C LYS A 245 -22.80 13.90 11.01
N TYR A 246 -23.28 12.66 10.97
CA TYR A 246 -24.53 12.35 10.28
C TYR A 246 -25.72 12.91 11.07
N HIS A 247 -26.50 13.79 10.43
CA HIS A 247 -27.65 14.50 11.02
C HIS A 247 -29.02 13.84 10.76
N GLY A 248 -29.08 12.76 9.98
CA GLY A 248 -30.34 12.08 9.71
C GLY A 248 -30.83 11.26 10.92
N THR A 249 -32.15 11.15 11.08
CA THR A 249 -32.75 10.36 12.16
C THR A 249 -32.64 8.86 11.86
N PHE A 250 -32.70 8.02 12.88
CA PHE A 250 -32.68 6.57 12.68
C PHE A 250 -33.90 6.08 11.89
N ASP A 251 -35.07 6.72 12.05
CA ASP A 251 -36.29 6.35 11.34
C ASP A 251 -36.21 6.63 9.84
N ASP A 252 -35.56 7.73 9.44
CA ASP A 252 -35.29 8.01 8.03
C ASP A 252 -34.37 6.94 7.42
N VAL A 253 -33.36 6.52 8.18
CA VAL A 253 -32.44 5.45 7.78
C VAL A 253 -33.18 4.13 7.63
N LYS A 254 -34.08 3.77 8.57
CA LYS A 254 -34.92 2.57 8.46
C LYS A 254 -35.78 2.60 7.21
N LYS A 255 -36.52 3.69 6.98
CA LYS A 255 -37.41 3.86 5.82
C LYS A 255 -36.64 3.68 4.52
N ASN A 256 -35.44 4.27 4.43
CA ASN A 256 -34.61 4.16 3.24
C ASN A 256 -34.08 2.73 3.04
N ILE A 257 -33.58 2.09 4.11
CA ILE A 257 -33.11 0.70 4.03
C ILE A 257 -34.24 -0.24 3.61
N ILE A 258 -35.43 -0.11 4.18
CA ILE A 258 -36.60 -0.92 3.81
C ILE A 258 -36.94 -0.71 2.33
N ALA A 259 -37.05 0.54 1.89
CA ALA A 259 -37.34 0.84 0.48
C ALA A 259 -36.30 0.25 -0.49
N GLN A 260 -35.01 0.28 -0.13
CA GLN A 260 -33.95 -0.33 -0.94
C GLN A 260 -34.01 -1.85 -0.92
N VAL A 261 -34.31 -2.45 0.23
CA VAL A 261 -34.49 -3.91 0.36
C VAL A 261 -35.71 -4.38 -0.42
N ASP A 262 -36.83 -3.65 -0.40
CA ASP A 262 -38.03 -4.03 -1.16
C ASP A 262 -37.80 -3.88 -2.67
N LYS A 263 -37.09 -2.84 -3.10
CA LYS A 263 -36.59 -2.76 -4.49
C LYS A 263 -35.73 -3.98 -4.85
N LYS A 264 -34.84 -4.41 -3.96
CA LYS A 264 -34.00 -5.60 -4.16
C LYS A 264 -34.79 -6.92 -4.14
N LYS A 265 -35.86 -7.04 -3.35
CA LYS A 265 -36.78 -8.19 -3.39
C LYS A 265 -37.52 -8.27 -4.73
N ASN A 266 -38.12 -7.16 -5.16
CA ASN A 266 -38.81 -7.08 -6.45
C ASN A 266 -37.86 -7.37 -7.61
N PHE A 267 -36.60 -6.94 -7.50
CA PHE A 267 -35.55 -7.30 -8.42
C PHE A 267 -35.26 -8.81 -8.44
N ASP A 268 -34.97 -9.40 -7.28
CA ASP A 268 -34.63 -10.83 -7.17
C ASP A 268 -35.78 -11.72 -7.68
N SER A 269 -37.03 -11.34 -7.41
CA SER A 269 -38.22 -12.05 -7.90
C SER A 269 -38.36 -11.98 -9.41
N ARG A 270 -38.20 -10.79 -10.00
CA ARG A 270 -38.23 -10.59 -11.45
C ARG A 270 -37.13 -11.36 -12.17
N TYR A 271 -35.94 -11.40 -11.57
CA TYR A 271 -34.81 -12.17 -12.08
C TYR A 271 -35.05 -13.69 -11.99
N ALA A 272 -35.63 -14.17 -10.90
CA ALA A 272 -35.98 -15.58 -10.74
C ALA A 272 -36.99 -16.02 -11.81
N ASN A 273 -38.03 -15.22 -12.05
CA ASN A 273 -39.04 -15.51 -13.08
C ASN A 273 -38.44 -15.57 -14.50
N LEU A 274 -37.54 -14.63 -14.84
CA LEU A 274 -36.85 -14.65 -16.14
C LEU A 274 -35.96 -15.90 -16.28
N ASN A 275 -35.20 -16.23 -15.24
CA ASN A 275 -34.31 -17.39 -15.26
C ASN A 275 -35.09 -18.71 -15.35
N GLU A 276 -36.23 -18.80 -14.66
CA GLU A 276 -37.15 -19.93 -14.76
C GLU A 276 -37.75 -20.06 -16.16
N TYR A 277 -38.28 -18.96 -16.72
CA TYR A 277 -38.79 -18.94 -18.10
C TYR A 277 -37.74 -19.44 -19.08
N LEU A 278 -36.51 -18.93 -18.99
CA LEU A 278 -35.44 -19.33 -19.89
C LEU A 278 -35.12 -20.82 -19.77
N ARG A 279 -34.96 -21.34 -18.55
CA ARG A 279 -34.68 -22.75 -18.30
C ARG A 279 -35.76 -23.70 -18.78
N THR A 280 -37.01 -23.26 -18.77
CA THR A 280 -38.15 -24.07 -19.25
C THR A 280 -38.24 -24.11 -20.77
N ASN A 281 -37.86 -23.03 -21.46
CA ASN A 281 -38.09 -22.88 -22.89
C ASN A 281 -36.84 -23.06 -23.76
N TYR A 282 -35.65 -23.05 -23.16
CA TYR A 282 -34.37 -23.09 -23.87
C TYR A 282 -33.42 -24.10 -23.24
N ASP A 283 -32.52 -24.67 -24.05
CA ASP A 283 -31.43 -25.50 -23.55
C ASP A 283 -30.45 -24.67 -22.71
N VAL A 284 -29.61 -25.36 -21.92
CA VAL A 284 -28.70 -24.73 -20.95
C VAL A 284 -27.71 -23.76 -21.61
N TYR A 285 -27.24 -24.05 -22.82
CA TYR A 285 -26.28 -23.20 -23.52
C TYR A 285 -26.96 -21.94 -24.06
N THR A 286 -28.15 -22.08 -24.63
CA THR A 286 -28.97 -20.95 -25.09
C THR A 286 -29.39 -20.06 -23.93
N CYS A 287 -29.79 -20.65 -22.79
CA CYS A 287 -30.07 -19.91 -21.55
C CYS A 287 -28.88 -19.05 -21.13
N LYS A 288 -27.69 -19.66 -21.06
CA LYS A 288 -26.46 -18.97 -20.64
C LYS A 288 -26.15 -17.80 -21.57
N PHE A 289 -26.21 -18.03 -22.88
CA PHE A 289 -26.00 -16.99 -23.89
C PHE A 289 -27.00 -15.83 -23.76
N LEU A 290 -28.30 -16.11 -23.65
CA LEU A 290 -29.33 -15.08 -23.54
C LEU A 290 -29.17 -14.25 -22.25
N MET A 291 -28.69 -14.86 -21.16
CA MET A 291 -28.42 -14.17 -19.88
C MET A 291 -27.20 -13.23 -19.92
N GLU A 292 -26.31 -13.41 -20.89
CA GLU A 292 -25.13 -12.56 -21.14
C GLU A 292 -25.46 -11.36 -22.04
N LEU A 293 -26.68 -11.28 -22.61
CA LEU A 293 -27.05 -10.15 -23.45
C LEU A 293 -27.22 -8.85 -22.64
N PRO A 294 -26.82 -7.69 -23.19
CA PRO A 294 -26.92 -6.40 -22.49
C PRO A 294 -28.35 -6.00 -22.08
N VAL A 295 -29.39 -6.56 -22.72
CA VAL A 295 -30.80 -6.33 -22.32
C VAL A 295 -31.09 -6.98 -20.97
N CYS A 296 -30.55 -8.17 -20.73
CA CYS A 296 -30.61 -8.84 -19.45
C CYS A 296 -29.80 -8.05 -18.41
N ASP A 297 -28.65 -7.47 -18.78
CA ASP A 297 -27.87 -6.59 -17.88
C ASP A 297 -28.56 -5.24 -17.57
N ARG A 298 -29.31 -4.68 -18.52
CA ARG A 298 -30.15 -3.50 -18.29
C ARG A 298 -31.33 -3.82 -17.37
N TYR A 299 -31.97 -4.97 -17.56
CA TYR A 299 -32.94 -5.53 -16.61
C TYR A 299 -32.30 -5.80 -15.24
N LYS A 300 -30.99 -6.10 -15.20
CA LYS A 300 -30.21 -6.28 -13.96
C LYS A 300 -29.90 -4.96 -13.21
N SER A 301 -29.92 -3.79 -13.86
CA SER A 301 -29.27 -2.59 -13.29
C SER A 301 -30.18 -1.37 -13.10
N ASP A 302 -31.23 -1.18 -13.90
CA ASP A 302 -32.04 0.04 -13.83
C ASP A 302 -33.43 -0.16 -13.21
N ILE A 303 -33.60 0.33 -11.98
CA ILE A 303 -34.90 0.51 -11.31
C ILE A 303 -35.82 1.49 -12.08
N LYS A 304 -35.27 2.23 -13.04
CA LYS A 304 -35.94 3.32 -13.77
C LYS A 304 -36.69 2.85 -15.02
N TYR A 305 -36.36 1.68 -15.56
CA TYR A 305 -37.03 1.14 -16.75
C TYR A 305 -37.95 -0.02 -16.32
N GLU A 306 -39.25 0.26 -16.26
CA GLU A 306 -40.29 -0.77 -16.24
C GLU A 306 -40.38 -1.39 -17.65
N ILE A 307 -39.35 -2.13 -18.07
CA ILE A 307 -39.49 -3.01 -19.24
C ILE A 307 -40.26 -4.23 -18.73
N GLU A 308 -41.44 -4.46 -19.30
CA GLU A 308 -42.24 -5.63 -18.98
C GLU A 308 -41.50 -6.90 -19.40
N LEU A 309 -41.67 -7.97 -18.60
CA LEU A 309 -41.01 -9.26 -18.85
C LEU A 309 -41.33 -9.79 -20.25
N ASP A 310 -42.55 -9.55 -20.74
CA ASP A 310 -43.01 -9.96 -22.07
C ASP A 310 -42.22 -9.31 -23.20
N ASP A 311 -41.81 -8.05 -23.04
CA ASP A 311 -41.02 -7.35 -24.05
C ASP A 311 -39.57 -7.82 -24.07
N ILE A 312 -39.03 -8.20 -22.91
CA ILE A 312 -37.71 -8.85 -22.82
C ILE A 312 -37.77 -10.20 -23.52
N ILE A 313 -38.80 -11.01 -23.24
CA ILE A 313 -39.01 -12.31 -23.89
C ILE A 313 -39.04 -12.13 -25.42
N LYS A 314 -39.82 -11.17 -25.94
CA LYS A 314 -39.87 -10.89 -27.40
C LYS A 314 -38.51 -10.47 -27.98
N ILE A 315 -37.67 -9.77 -27.22
CA ILE A 315 -36.31 -9.42 -27.66
C ILE A 315 -35.44 -10.67 -27.69
N LEU A 316 -35.45 -11.48 -26.63
CA LEU A 316 -34.64 -12.70 -26.52
C LEU A 316 -35.03 -13.74 -27.58
N ASP A 317 -36.32 -13.98 -27.81
CA ASP A 317 -36.82 -14.87 -28.86
C ASP A 317 -36.35 -14.42 -30.26
N ARG A 318 -36.35 -13.11 -30.52
CA ARG A 318 -35.82 -12.55 -31.79
C ARG A 318 -34.32 -12.78 -31.93
N HIS A 319 -33.56 -12.67 -30.84
CA HIS A 319 -32.13 -12.96 -30.83
C HIS A 319 -31.82 -14.42 -31.08
N ASP A 320 -32.52 -15.33 -30.40
CA ASP A 320 -32.36 -16.77 -30.59
C ASP A 320 -32.65 -17.17 -32.04
N LYS A 321 -33.76 -16.69 -32.60
CA LYS A 321 -34.11 -16.92 -34.02
C LYS A 321 -33.04 -16.38 -34.98
N ARG A 322 -32.51 -15.18 -34.72
CA ARG A 322 -31.42 -14.58 -35.52
C ARG A 322 -30.16 -15.44 -35.49
N LYS A 323 -29.74 -15.84 -34.29
CA LYS A 323 -28.57 -16.69 -34.07
C LYS A 323 -28.73 -18.04 -34.78
N LYS A 324 -29.82 -18.76 -34.52
CA LYS A 324 -30.12 -20.05 -35.18
C LYS A 324 -30.13 -19.95 -36.71
N SER A 325 -30.60 -18.82 -37.25
CA SER A 325 -30.65 -18.62 -38.69
C SER A 325 -29.26 -18.49 -39.33
N VAL A 326 -28.31 -17.82 -38.65
CA VAL A 326 -26.94 -17.71 -39.15
C VAL A 326 -26.12 -18.96 -38.85
N ASP A 327 -26.29 -19.59 -37.69
CA ASP A 327 -25.61 -20.86 -37.33
C ASP A 327 -25.97 -21.97 -38.33
N LYS A 328 -27.27 -22.14 -38.60
CA LYS A 328 -27.76 -23.09 -39.62
C LYS A 328 -27.25 -22.80 -41.02
N PHE A 329 -26.97 -21.53 -41.34
CA PHE A 329 -26.34 -21.18 -42.61
C PHE A 329 -24.88 -21.63 -42.61
N ILE A 330 -24.14 -21.36 -41.53
CA ILE A 330 -22.73 -21.75 -41.40
C ILE A 330 -22.58 -23.26 -41.49
N GLU A 331 -23.31 -24.02 -40.68
CA GLU A 331 -23.27 -25.49 -40.64
C GLU A 331 -23.59 -26.15 -41.98
N LYS A 332 -24.36 -25.48 -42.86
CA LYS A 332 -24.80 -26.06 -44.14
C LYS A 332 -23.94 -25.68 -45.33
N ASN A 333 -23.22 -24.57 -45.26
CA ASN A 333 -22.59 -23.95 -46.44
C ASN A 333 -21.10 -23.69 -46.26
N ILE A 334 -20.54 -24.00 -45.09
CA ILE A 334 -19.14 -23.77 -44.74
C ILE A 334 -18.55 -25.09 -44.26
N ASP A 335 -17.34 -25.39 -44.73
CA ASP A 335 -16.61 -26.59 -44.35
C ASP A 335 -16.34 -26.65 -42.83
N ASP A 336 -16.36 -27.85 -42.26
CA ASP A 336 -16.30 -28.07 -40.80
C ASP A 336 -15.09 -27.41 -40.13
N ASP A 337 -13.94 -27.36 -40.82
CA ASP A 337 -12.71 -26.74 -40.36
C ASP A 337 -12.77 -25.19 -40.31
N LEU A 338 -13.75 -24.59 -40.99
CA LEU A 338 -13.94 -23.14 -41.07
C LEU A 338 -15.13 -22.64 -40.23
N ILE A 339 -15.94 -23.53 -39.66
CA ILE A 339 -17.08 -23.16 -38.80
C ILE A 339 -16.61 -22.29 -37.64
N HIS A 340 -15.60 -22.74 -36.90
CA HIS A 340 -15.11 -22.03 -35.71
C HIS A 340 -14.51 -20.66 -36.05
N PHE A 341 -13.89 -20.54 -37.22
CA PHE A 341 -13.41 -19.25 -37.73
C PHE A 341 -14.57 -18.30 -38.05
N SER A 342 -15.63 -18.81 -38.66
CA SER A 342 -16.83 -18.04 -39.05
C SER A 342 -17.54 -17.45 -37.83
N GLU A 343 -17.65 -18.21 -36.73
CA GLU A 343 -18.19 -17.74 -35.46
C GLU A 343 -17.34 -16.66 -34.77
N LYS A 344 -16.05 -16.58 -35.11
CA LYS A 344 -15.14 -15.56 -34.57
C LYS A 344 -15.20 -14.23 -35.32
N LEU A 345 -15.77 -14.20 -36.53
CA LEU A 345 -15.82 -13.01 -37.36
C LEU A 345 -16.56 -11.85 -36.68
N PRO A 346 -16.07 -10.60 -36.83
CA PRO A 346 -16.74 -9.42 -36.27
C PRO A 346 -18.20 -9.29 -36.69
N ILE A 347 -18.51 -9.55 -37.96
CA ILE A 347 -19.87 -9.44 -38.50
C ILE A 347 -20.83 -10.46 -37.86
N TYR A 348 -20.38 -11.70 -37.64
CA TYR A 348 -21.16 -12.72 -36.92
C TYR A 348 -21.44 -12.29 -35.48
N LYS A 349 -20.40 -11.85 -34.74
CA LYS A 349 -20.53 -11.38 -33.36
C LYS A 349 -21.46 -10.17 -33.24
N GLN A 350 -21.32 -9.19 -34.14
CA GLN A 350 -22.18 -8.02 -34.18
C GLN A 350 -23.63 -8.41 -34.48
N TYR A 351 -23.85 -9.38 -35.37
CA TYR A 351 -25.17 -9.87 -35.75
C TYR A 351 -25.83 -10.75 -34.68
N THR A 352 -25.07 -11.44 -33.83
CA THR A 352 -25.64 -12.34 -32.81
C THR A 352 -25.78 -11.65 -31.45
N LYS A 353 -24.87 -10.73 -31.08
CA LYS A 353 -24.81 -10.12 -29.74
C LYS A 353 -25.44 -8.74 -29.63
N ASN A 354 -25.48 -7.94 -30.69
CA ASN A 354 -26.01 -6.58 -30.61
C ASN A 354 -27.54 -6.57 -30.79
N ILE A 355 -28.25 -6.02 -29.80
CA ILE A 355 -29.71 -5.96 -29.74
C ILE A 355 -30.28 -5.07 -30.82
N ASP A 356 -29.64 -3.94 -31.06
CA ASP A 356 -30.12 -2.92 -31.99
C ASP A 356 -29.59 -3.15 -33.41
N ASN A 357 -29.11 -4.36 -33.73
CA ASN A 357 -28.59 -4.65 -35.06
C ASN A 357 -29.71 -4.81 -36.09
N ASN A 358 -29.74 -3.89 -37.06
CA ASN A 358 -30.69 -3.84 -38.17
C ASN A 358 -30.14 -4.40 -39.49
N THR A 359 -28.96 -5.03 -39.46
CA THR A 359 -28.35 -5.63 -40.66
C THR A 359 -29.23 -6.78 -41.15
N LYS A 360 -29.47 -6.85 -42.46
CA LYS A 360 -30.25 -7.95 -43.05
C LYS A 360 -29.43 -9.24 -43.01
N LEU A 361 -30.09 -10.38 -42.78
CA LEU A 361 -29.45 -11.69 -42.72
C LEU A 361 -28.64 -12.00 -43.99
N GLU A 362 -29.17 -11.67 -45.17
CA GLU A 362 -28.48 -11.90 -46.45
C GLU A 362 -27.14 -11.17 -46.53
N THR A 363 -27.08 -9.91 -46.09
CA THR A 363 -25.82 -9.14 -46.03
C THR A 363 -24.80 -9.80 -45.09
N VAL A 364 -25.25 -10.42 -44.00
CA VAL A 364 -24.37 -11.13 -43.07
C VAL A 364 -23.82 -12.40 -43.71
N LYS A 365 -24.67 -13.17 -44.39
CA LYS A 365 -24.27 -14.38 -45.11
C LYS A 365 -23.23 -14.06 -46.20
N GLU A 366 -23.51 -13.04 -47.01
CA GLU A 366 -22.60 -12.57 -48.06
C GLU A 366 -21.23 -12.20 -47.50
N LYS A 367 -21.20 -11.39 -46.41
CA LYS A 367 -19.94 -11.00 -45.77
C LYS A 367 -19.18 -12.16 -45.14
N ILE A 368 -19.87 -13.13 -44.53
CA ILE A 368 -19.23 -14.33 -43.98
C ILE A 368 -18.55 -15.12 -45.11
N LEU A 369 -19.25 -15.36 -46.22
CA LEU A 369 -18.68 -16.05 -47.38
C LEU A 369 -17.49 -15.28 -47.97
N GLU A 370 -17.59 -13.95 -48.07
CA GLU A 370 -16.49 -13.11 -48.53
C GLU A 370 -15.25 -13.25 -47.63
N CYS A 371 -15.41 -13.17 -46.31
CA CYS A 371 -14.30 -13.37 -45.36
C CYS A 371 -13.66 -14.75 -45.49
N ILE A 372 -14.45 -15.79 -45.72
CA ILE A 372 -13.96 -17.17 -45.92
C ILE A 372 -13.19 -17.29 -47.23
N GLN A 373 -13.71 -16.71 -48.31
CA GLN A 373 -13.00 -16.68 -49.59
C GLN A 373 -11.67 -15.93 -49.47
N LYS A 374 -11.65 -14.78 -48.79
CA LYS A 374 -10.42 -14.03 -48.49
C LYS A 374 -9.42 -14.89 -47.70
N LYS A 375 -9.89 -15.58 -46.65
CA LYS A 375 -9.05 -16.51 -45.88
C LYS A 375 -8.46 -17.61 -46.77
N LEU A 376 -9.27 -18.33 -47.52
CA LEU A 376 -8.83 -19.41 -48.40
C LEU A 376 -7.84 -18.92 -49.48
N GLN A 377 -8.08 -17.73 -50.03
CA GLN A 377 -7.15 -17.11 -50.99
C GLN A 377 -5.81 -16.76 -50.34
N LEU A 378 -5.84 -16.25 -49.11
CA LEU A 378 -4.64 -15.88 -48.37
C LEU A 378 -3.85 -17.11 -47.91
N ASP A 379 -4.52 -18.14 -47.41
CA ASP A 379 -3.91 -19.41 -46.99
C ASP A 379 -3.16 -20.06 -48.16
N LYS A 380 -3.79 -20.12 -49.35
CA LYS A 380 -3.13 -20.62 -50.58
C LYS A 380 -1.92 -19.79 -50.96
N TYR A 381 -1.94 -18.48 -50.72
CA TYR A 381 -0.81 -17.61 -51.01
C TYR A 381 0.35 -17.87 -50.03
N ILE A 382 0.04 -17.96 -48.73
CA ILE A 382 1.03 -18.24 -47.68
C ILE A 382 1.66 -19.61 -47.92
N GLU A 383 0.85 -20.63 -48.19
CA GLU A 383 1.33 -21.99 -48.42
C GLU A 383 2.34 -22.07 -49.60
N LYS A 384 2.12 -21.26 -50.64
CA LYS A 384 2.92 -21.26 -51.86
C LYS A 384 4.16 -20.37 -51.81
N TYR A 385 4.13 -19.26 -51.07
CA TYR A 385 5.15 -18.21 -51.17
C TYR A 385 5.86 -17.86 -49.85
N VAL A 386 5.42 -18.39 -48.72
CA VAL A 386 6.07 -18.19 -47.42
C VAL A 386 6.78 -19.47 -47.01
N ASP A 387 8.06 -19.35 -46.65
CA ASP A 387 8.85 -20.49 -46.17
C ASP A 387 8.18 -21.12 -44.94
N GLU A 388 8.24 -22.46 -44.85
CA GLU A 388 7.55 -23.24 -43.81
C GLU A 388 7.80 -22.71 -42.39
N LYS A 389 9.06 -22.33 -42.10
CA LYS A 389 9.49 -21.79 -40.80
C LYS A 389 8.84 -20.46 -40.40
N TYR A 390 8.17 -19.76 -41.32
CA TYR A 390 7.55 -18.45 -41.09
C TYR A 390 6.03 -18.45 -41.30
N LYS A 391 5.43 -19.58 -41.70
CA LYS A 391 3.98 -19.67 -41.95
C LYS A 391 3.15 -19.39 -40.70
N GLU A 392 3.57 -19.92 -39.55
CA GLU A 392 2.88 -19.69 -38.27
C GLU A 392 2.88 -18.21 -37.88
N TYR A 393 4.00 -17.51 -38.08
CA TYR A 393 4.11 -16.06 -37.83
C TYR A 393 3.16 -15.26 -38.73
N VAL A 394 3.13 -15.56 -40.03
CA VAL A 394 2.25 -14.85 -40.98
C VAL A 394 0.77 -15.14 -40.68
N ASN A 395 0.41 -16.37 -40.33
CA ASN A 395 -0.97 -16.75 -39.98
C ASN A 395 -1.47 -16.05 -38.70
N ASN A 396 -0.56 -15.71 -37.79
CA ASN A 396 -0.87 -15.00 -36.54
C ASN A 396 -0.72 -13.48 -36.67
N SER A 397 -0.33 -12.97 -37.84
CA SER A 397 -0.13 -11.53 -38.07
C SER A 397 -1.43 -10.73 -37.96
N PRO A 398 -1.42 -9.52 -37.37
CA PRO A 398 -2.56 -8.60 -37.42
C PRO A 398 -3.04 -8.32 -38.85
N ILE A 399 -2.12 -8.30 -39.82
CA ILE A 399 -2.41 -8.06 -41.25
C ILE A 399 -3.30 -9.16 -41.83
N TYR A 400 -3.12 -10.39 -41.37
CA TYR A 400 -3.95 -11.53 -41.78
C TYR A 400 -5.41 -11.34 -41.34
N PHE A 401 -5.62 -10.98 -40.07
CA PHE A 401 -6.96 -10.72 -39.54
C PHE A 401 -7.59 -9.45 -40.11
N ASP A 402 -6.83 -8.37 -40.30
CA ASP A 402 -7.32 -7.13 -40.88
C ASP A 402 -7.75 -7.33 -42.33
N TYR A 403 -6.99 -8.07 -43.15
CA TYR A 403 -7.40 -8.39 -44.51
C TYR A 403 -8.72 -9.15 -44.57
N ILE A 404 -8.86 -10.17 -43.72
CA ILE A 404 -10.05 -11.01 -43.65
C ILE A 404 -11.27 -10.19 -43.25
N SER A 405 -11.09 -9.22 -42.35
CA SER A 405 -12.20 -8.50 -41.70
C SER A 405 -12.50 -7.12 -42.28
N THR A 406 -11.71 -6.64 -43.25
CA THR A 406 -11.86 -5.31 -43.88
C THR A 406 -11.98 -5.39 -45.41
N ASP A 407 -12.30 -4.28 -46.06
CA ASP A 407 -12.35 -4.13 -47.53
C ASP A 407 -10.96 -3.97 -48.17
N SER A 408 -9.90 -4.42 -47.48
CA SER A 408 -8.53 -4.30 -47.96
C SER A 408 -8.29 -5.10 -49.23
N ASP A 409 -7.60 -4.51 -50.20
CA ASP A 409 -7.29 -5.15 -51.49
C ASP A 409 -6.21 -6.23 -51.35
N PHE A 410 -6.43 -7.38 -52.00
CA PHE A 410 -5.56 -8.55 -51.89
C PHE A 410 -4.11 -8.27 -52.37
N LYS A 411 -3.92 -7.40 -53.36
CA LYS A 411 -2.58 -7.07 -53.88
C LYS A 411 -1.76 -6.32 -52.83
N SER A 412 -2.38 -5.39 -52.11
CA SER A 412 -1.75 -4.64 -51.03
C SER A 412 -1.34 -5.55 -49.88
N VAL A 413 -2.20 -6.51 -49.51
CA VAL A 413 -1.92 -7.47 -48.44
C VAL A 413 -0.81 -8.45 -48.80
N LYS A 414 -0.77 -8.96 -50.03
CA LYS A 414 0.36 -9.76 -50.52
C LYS A 414 1.68 -9.04 -50.38
N LYS A 415 1.71 -7.76 -50.78
CA LYS A 415 2.92 -6.94 -50.67
C LYS A 415 3.34 -6.76 -49.21
N LEU A 416 2.40 -6.47 -48.33
CA LEU A 416 2.66 -6.32 -46.89
C LEU A 416 3.21 -7.62 -46.27
N ILE A 417 2.64 -8.77 -46.60
CA ILE A 417 3.14 -10.08 -46.12
C ILE A 417 4.53 -10.37 -46.67
N ALA A 418 4.76 -10.13 -47.96
CA ALA A 418 6.07 -10.34 -48.56
C ALA A 418 7.14 -9.42 -47.95
N ASP A 419 6.81 -8.13 -47.76
CA ASP A 419 7.71 -7.15 -47.16
C ASP A 419 7.95 -7.46 -45.68
N SER A 420 6.92 -7.87 -44.93
CA SER A 420 7.04 -8.26 -43.52
C SER A 420 7.87 -9.54 -43.35
N ASN A 421 7.64 -10.57 -44.17
CA ASN A 421 8.43 -11.80 -44.17
C ASN A 421 9.90 -11.52 -44.52
N LYS A 422 10.15 -10.62 -45.49
CA LYS A 422 11.50 -10.18 -45.84
C LYS A 422 12.20 -9.49 -44.66
N ARG A 423 11.50 -8.58 -43.97
CA ARG A 423 12.03 -7.84 -42.80
C ARG A 423 12.24 -8.74 -41.60
N HIS A 424 11.29 -9.64 -41.33
CA HIS A 424 11.40 -10.65 -40.28
C HIS A 424 12.62 -11.55 -40.54
N LYS A 425 12.84 -11.98 -41.78
CA LYS A 425 14.06 -12.70 -42.17
C LYS A 425 15.32 -11.85 -41.95
N GLU A 426 15.31 -10.60 -42.38
CA GLU A 426 16.45 -9.67 -42.25
C GLU A 426 16.88 -9.46 -40.80
N ILE A 427 15.92 -9.22 -39.89
CA ILE A 427 16.23 -9.03 -38.47
C ILE A 427 16.65 -10.33 -37.79
N TYR A 428 16.02 -11.46 -38.12
CA TYR A 428 16.41 -12.77 -37.57
C TYR A 428 17.78 -13.24 -38.07
N ASP A 429 18.13 -12.97 -39.33
CA ASP A 429 19.46 -13.28 -39.87
C ASP A 429 20.54 -12.42 -39.19
N LYS A 430 20.25 -11.16 -38.83
CA LYS A 430 21.16 -10.27 -38.09
C LYS A 430 21.25 -10.57 -36.59
N CYS A 431 20.15 -10.96 -35.96
CA CYS A 431 20.08 -11.17 -34.51
C CYS A 431 20.28 -12.63 -34.08
N GLY A 432 20.12 -13.61 -34.96
CA GLY A 432 20.24 -15.02 -34.61
C GLY A 432 19.27 -15.45 -33.49
N GLU A 433 19.70 -16.36 -32.61
CA GLU A 433 18.82 -16.99 -31.61
C GLU A 433 18.43 -16.10 -30.42
N TRP A 434 19.09 -14.94 -30.22
CA TRP A 434 18.83 -14.13 -29.03
C TRP A 434 17.56 -13.31 -29.10
N LEU A 435 17.09 -12.98 -30.30
CA LEU A 435 15.82 -12.30 -30.50
C LEU A 435 14.65 -13.18 -30.02
N ARG A 436 14.70 -14.50 -30.29
CA ARG A 436 13.74 -15.50 -29.78
C ARG A 436 13.70 -15.60 -28.25
N LYS A 437 14.85 -15.42 -27.59
CA LYS A 437 14.94 -15.44 -26.12
C LYS A 437 14.54 -14.11 -25.48
N ALA A 438 14.55 -13.02 -26.26
CA ALA A 438 14.15 -11.69 -25.84
C ALA A 438 12.65 -11.40 -26.04
N ASP A 439 11.96 -12.25 -26.81
CA ASP A 439 10.57 -12.09 -27.26
C ASP A 439 9.53 -12.12 -26.12
N ASP A 440 9.91 -12.62 -24.93
CA ASP A 440 9.06 -12.59 -23.73
C ASP A 440 8.88 -11.16 -23.15
N ASN A 441 9.51 -10.13 -23.73
CA ASN A 441 9.39 -8.74 -23.31
C ASN A 441 8.46 -7.93 -24.23
N SER A 442 7.26 -7.62 -23.72
CA SER A 442 6.21 -6.86 -24.44
C SER A 442 6.64 -5.48 -24.99
N SER A 443 7.72 -4.86 -24.48
CA SER A 443 8.24 -3.60 -25.01
C SER A 443 9.20 -3.82 -26.18
N ALA A 444 10.03 -4.86 -26.12
CA ALA A 444 10.89 -5.27 -27.22
C ALA A 444 10.05 -5.78 -28.41
N GLU A 445 9.03 -6.59 -28.10
CA GLU A 445 8.05 -7.09 -29.07
C GLU A 445 7.38 -5.94 -29.85
N ARG A 446 7.00 -4.84 -29.18
CA ARG A 446 6.41 -3.67 -29.86
C ARG A 446 7.36 -3.02 -30.87
N VAL A 447 8.65 -2.91 -30.54
CA VAL A 447 9.65 -2.34 -31.45
C VAL A 447 9.86 -3.26 -32.65
N LEU A 448 9.94 -4.57 -32.39
CA LEU A 448 10.04 -5.61 -33.42
C LEU A 448 8.86 -5.54 -34.40
N LEU A 449 7.62 -5.58 -33.89
CA LEU A 449 6.40 -5.50 -34.70
C LEU A 449 6.34 -4.17 -35.47
N ALA A 450 6.74 -3.06 -34.87
CA ALA A 450 6.76 -1.75 -35.54
C ALA A 450 7.70 -1.75 -36.76
N TYR A 451 8.87 -2.39 -36.66
CA TYR A 451 9.79 -2.54 -37.79
C TYR A 451 9.26 -3.52 -38.85
N GLU A 452 8.78 -4.68 -38.42
CA GLU A 452 8.29 -5.74 -39.32
C GLU A 452 7.09 -5.28 -40.17
N TYR A 453 6.23 -4.42 -39.63
CA TYR A 453 5.04 -3.92 -40.33
C TYR A 453 5.21 -2.50 -40.88
N GLY A 454 5.77 -1.58 -40.11
CA GLY A 454 5.96 -0.18 -40.48
C GLY A 454 7.21 0.11 -41.30
N GLY A 455 8.23 -0.74 -41.20
CA GLY A 455 9.52 -0.59 -41.87
C GLY A 455 10.47 0.29 -41.07
N GLY A 456 11.61 0.65 -41.66
CA GLY A 456 12.62 1.48 -41.02
C GLY A 456 14.02 0.92 -41.19
N ASP A 457 14.94 1.44 -40.38
CA ASP A 457 16.32 0.95 -40.31
C ASP A 457 16.38 -0.25 -39.34
N VAL A 458 16.89 -1.38 -39.83
CA VAL A 458 17.00 -2.61 -39.05
C VAL A 458 18.00 -2.47 -37.90
N ASP A 459 19.07 -1.70 -38.08
CA ASP A 459 20.11 -1.54 -37.07
C ASP A 459 19.60 -0.63 -35.93
N ASP A 460 18.79 0.39 -36.25
CA ASP A 460 18.08 1.20 -35.24
C ASP A 460 17.07 0.38 -34.43
N ALA A 461 16.30 -0.50 -35.09
CA ALA A 461 15.36 -1.40 -34.42
C ALA A 461 16.08 -2.36 -33.46
N ILE A 462 17.21 -2.93 -33.90
CA ILE A 462 18.05 -3.81 -33.09
C ILE A 462 18.60 -3.06 -31.88
N CYS A 463 19.15 -1.86 -32.05
CA CYS A 463 19.68 -1.05 -30.96
C CYS A 463 18.61 -0.75 -29.90
N LYS A 464 17.41 -0.33 -30.31
CA LYS A 464 16.28 -0.08 -29.39
C LYS A 464 15.86 -1.32 -28.61
N ILE A 465 15.82 -2.48 -29.27
CA ILE A 465 15.51 -3.75 -28.60
C ILE A 465 16.60 -4.09 -27.56
N LYS A 466 17.88 -3.92 -27.92
CA LYS A 466 18.99 -4.14 -26.99
C LYS A 466 18.90 -3.24 -25.75
N ASP A 467 18.62 -1.96 -25.94
CA ASP A 467 18.50 -0.99 -24.84
C ASP A 467 17.35 -1.32 -23.88
N ILE A 468 16.20 -1.73 -24.42
CA ILE A 468 15.04 -2.15 -23.63
C ILE A 468 15.41 -3.35 -22.76
N ILE A 469 16.09 -4.35 -23.33
CA ILE A 469 16.50 -5.56 -22.60
C ILE A 469 17.53 -5.23 -21.52
N LEU A 470 18.52 -4.38 -21.83
CA LEU A 470 19.53 -3.92 -20.88
C LEU A 470 18.90 -3.23 -19.66
N GLY A 471 17.80 -2.52 -19.85
CA GLY A 471 17.08 -1.80 -18.79
C GLY A 471 16.10 -2.63 -17.95
N PHE A 472 15.67 -3.82 -18.38
CA PHE A 472 14.48 -4.48 -17.81
C PHE A 472 14.76 -5.47 -16.67
N ASN A 473 15.94 -6.09 -16.60
CA ASN A 473 16.22 -7.15 -15.61
C ASN A 473 17.17 -6.70 -14.49
N ASN A 474 16.64 -5.99 -13.49
CA ASN A 474 17.43 -5.40 -12.40
C ASN A 474 18.35 -6.39 -11.66
N ASP A 475 17.92 -7.63 -11.45
CA ASP A 475 18.73 -8.61 -10.72
C ASP A 475 19.86 -9.21 -11.58
N LYS A 476 19.59 -9.56 -12.84
CA LYS A 476 20.67 -9.96 -13.77
C LYS A 476 21.61 -8.78 -14.03
N THR A 477 21.08 -7.58 -14.25
CA THR A 477 21.87 -6.36 -14.43
C THR A 477 22.75 -6.09 -13.20
N ARG A 478 22.24 -6.29 -11.98
CA ARG A 478 23.04 -6.18 -10.75
C ARG A 478 24.13 -7.25 -10.68
N ASN A 479 23.81 -8.51 -11.01
CA ASN A 479 24.76 -9.62 -10.95
C ASN A 479 25.95 -9.46 -11.90
N ILE A 480 25.70 -9.01 -13.13
CA ILE A 480 26.76 -8.78 -14.10
C ILE A 480 27.50 -7.48 -13.82
N LYS A 481 26.82 -6.45 -13.31
CA LYS A 481 27.47 -5.20 -12.88
C LYS A 481 28.43 -5.43 -11.71
N HIS A 482 28.04 -6.22 -10.71
CA HIS A 482 28.98 -6.65 -9.67
C HIS A 482 30.18 -7.40 -10.24
N ALA A 483 30.00 -8.28 -11.22
CA ALA A 483 31.12 -8.98 -11.85
C ALA A 483 32.09 -8.03 -12.60
N ILE A 484 31.56 -6.99 -13.25
CA ILE A 484 32.35 -5.95 -13.92
C ILE A 484 33.10 -5.08 -12.89
N ASP A 485 32.40 -4.66 -11.83
CA ASP A 485 32.95 -3.82 -10.76
C ASP A 485 34.02 -4.56 -9.95
N ASP A 486 33.77 -5.82 -9.58
CA ASP A 486 34.72 -6.71 -8.89
C ASP A 486 35.97 -6.97 -9.76
N GLY A 487 35.78 -7.03 -11.08
CA GLY A 487 36.85 -7.14 -12.06
C GLY A 487 37.59 -5.83 -12.34
N LYS A 488 37.22 -4.71 -11.70
CA LYS A 488 37.79 -3.37 -11.97
C LYS A 488 37.77 -2.97 -13.45
N LEU A 489 36.82 -3.50 -14.22
CA LEU A 489 36.69 -3.25 -15.67
C LEU A 489 36.04 -1.88 -15.99
N THR A 490 35.79 -1.04 -14.98
CA THR A 490 35.11 0.25 -15.11
C THR A 490 35.87 1.29 -15.95
N ASN A 491 37.18 1.09 -16.16
CA ASN A 491 38.05 1.95 -16.97
C ASN A 491 38.41 1.33 -18.33
N VAL A 492 37.80 0.20 -18.68
CA VAL A 492 37.97 -0.49 -19.95
C VAL A 492 36.89 -0.02 -20.90
N ASP A 493 37.21 0.03 -22.20
CA ASP A 493 36.24 0.34 -23.25
C ASP A 493 34.95 -0.50 -23.06
N PRO A 494 33.80 0.16 -22.81
CA PRO A 494 32.53 -0.54 -22.58
C PRO A 494 32.14 -1.49 -23.71
N GLU A 495 32.53 -1.20 -24.95
CA GLU A 495 32.23 -2.04 -26.10
C GLU A 495 32.82 -3.46 -25.95
N LEU A 496 33.94 -3.62 -25.24
CA LEU A 496 34.59 -4.92 -25.03
C LEU A 496 33.81 -5.87 -24.12
N TYR A 497 32.94 -5.36 -23.25
CA TYR A 497 32.15 -6.18 -22.31
C TYR A 497 30.64 -6.02 -22.45
N ASP A 498 30.15 -5.08 -23.26
CA ASP A 498 28.71 -4.88 -23.48
C ASP A 498 28.08 -6.08 -24.19
N ASP A 499 28.78 -6.77 -25.09
CA ASP A 499 28.28 -8.01 -25.72
C ASP A 499 28.17 -9.16 -24.72
N ILE A 500 29.13 -9.30 -23.79
CA ILE A 500 29.08 -10.33 -22.73
C ILE A 500 27.91 -10.04 -21.78
N LYS A 501 27.77 -8.77 -21.39
CA LYS A 501 26.67 -8.28 -20.56
C LYS A 501 25.32 -8.52 -21.23
N PHE A 502 25.20 -8.17 -22.50
CA PHE A 502 23.99 -8.39 -23.28
C PHE A 502 23.65 -9.89 -23.37
N ASN A 503 24.61 -10.73 -23.79
CA ASN A 503 24.43 -12.19 -23.95
C ASN A 503 24.02 -12.88 -22.64
N TYR A 504 24.50 -12.40 -21.49
CA TYR A 504 24.05 -12.89 -20.19
C TYR A 504 22.59 -12.46 -19.87
N LEU A 505 22.24 -11.21 -20.16
CA LEU A 505 20.91 -10.67 -19.88
C LEU A 505 19.81 -11.41 -20.66
N VAL A 506 20.07 -11.66 -21.96
CA VAL A 506 19.18 -12.47 -22.82
C VAL A 506 19.28 -13.98 -22.58
N GLY A 507 20.16 -14.44 -21.67
CA GLY A 507 20.26 -15.87 -21.32
C GLY A 507 20.85 -16.74 -22.44
N ILE A 508 21.72 -16.19 -23.28
CA ILE A 508 22.56 -16.98 -24.18
C ILE A 508 23.65 -17.69 -23.36
N ILE A 509 24.28 -16.97 -22.44
CA ILE A 509 25.35 -17.50 -21.58
C ILE A 509 24.94 -17.45 -20.10
N PRO A 510 25.31 -18.45 -19.29
CA PRO A 510 25.10 -18.41 -17.85
C PRO A 510 26.06 -17.43 -17.16
N LEU A 511 25.75 -17.02 -15.92
CA LEU A 511 26.55 -16.04 -15.16
C LEU A 511 28.00 -16.49 -14.96
N ARG A 512 28.22 -17.81 -14.82
CA ARG A 512 29.55 -18.38 -14.64
C ARG A 512 30.44 -18.08 -15.85
N ASP A 513 29.95 -18.37 -17.03
CA ASP A 513 30.70 -18.22 -18.28
C ASP A 513 30.94 -16.73 -18.57
N ALA A 514 29.92 -15.88 -18.33
CA ALA A 514 30.08 -14.44 -18.42
C ALA A 514 31.20 -13.91 -17.49
N ARG A 515 31.29 -14.43 -16.26
CA ARG A 515 32.38 -14.07 -15.31
C ARG A 515 33.75 -14.58 -15.78
N GLU A 516 33.82 -15.77 -16.37
CA GLU A 516 35.07 -16.33 -16.90
C GLU A 516 35.57 -15.49 -18.09
N MET A 517 34.67 -15.13 -19.03
CA MET A 517 35.00 -14.26 -20.16
C MET A 517 35.47 -12.86 -19.73
N LEU A 518 34.80 -12.25 -18.75
CA LEU A 518 35.23 -10.96 -18.18
C LEU A 518 36.62 -11.04 -17.52
N ARG A 519 36.94 -12.15 -16.83
CA ARG A 519 38.27 -12.37 -16.24
C ARG A 519 39.35 -12.53 -17.30
N ASP A 520 39.05 -13.15 -18.43
CA ASP A 520 40.02 -13.30 -19.51
C ASP A 520 40.30 -11.96 -20.22
N ILE A 521 39.30 -11.08 -20.33
CA ILE A 521 39.52 -9.69 -20.74
C ILE A 521 40.49 -8.99 -19.79
N MET A 522 40.29 -9.11 -18.47
CA MET A 522 41.21 -8.51 -17.48
C MET A 522 42.66 -8.99 -17.66
N LYS A 523 42.87 -10.31 -17.81
CA LYS A 523 44.22 -10.89 -17.98
C LYS A 523 44.94 -10.41 -19.25
N ASN A 524 44.18 -10.04 -20.28
CA ASN A 524 44.74 -9.54 -21.54
C ASN A 524 45.02 -8.03 -21.51
N ILE A 525 44.49 -7.30 -20.53
CA ILE A 525 44.75 -5.87 -20.32
C ILE A 525 45.98 -5.66 -19.41
N ASP A 526 46.25 -6.61 -18.50
CA ASP A 526 47.44 -6.61 -17.63
C ASP A 526 48.73 -7.15 -18.30
N LYS A 527 48.68 -7.49 -19.60
CA LYS A 527 49.82 -7.83 -20.46
C LYS A 527 50.08 -6.70 -21.44
#